data_AF-A0A7K0CC51-F1
#
_entry.id   AF-A0A7K0CC51-F1
#
_cell.length_a   1.000
_cell.length_b   1.000
_cell.length_c   1.000
_cell.angle_alpha   90.00
_cell.angle_beta   90.00
_cell.angle_gamma   90.00
#
_symmetry.space_group_name_H-M   'P 1'
#
loop_
_entity.id
_entity.type
_entity.pdbx_description
1 polymer ?
#
loop_
_entity_poly.entity_id
_entity_poly.type
_entity_poly.pdbx_seq_one_letter_code
_entity_poly.pdbx_strand_id
1 'polypeptide(L)'
;MTAQPEYTASDQPAPQIPHTINAIGGVLVGENRARFYGEVLAADESDVAAVMRRWWMRATLDAAPGATESRANAHAGRNLVSLDDLMERVDTVQ
;
A
#
# COMPACT_ATOMS: atom_id res chain seq x y z
N MET A 1 -26.50 2.46 30.18
CA MET A 1 -26.37 2.85 28.76
C MET A 1 -24.89 2.85 28.42
N THR A 2 -24.42 1.82 27.71
CA THR A 2 -23.05 1.77 27.18
C THR A 2 -23.13 2.09 25.69
N ALA A 3 -22.68 3.27 25.30
CA ALA A 3 -22.48 3.61 23.89
C ALA A 3 -21.31 2.76 23.38
N GLN A 4 -21.57 1.89 22.39
CA GLN A 4 -20.48 1.24 21.66
C GLN A 4 -19.81 2.28 20.76
N PRO A 5 -18.48 2.23 20.57
CA PRO A 5 -17.79 3.11 19.65
C PRO A 5 -18.36 2.91 18.24
N GLU A 6 -18.77 4.01 17.63
CA GLU A 6 -19.23 4.02 16.24
C GLU A 6 -18.01 3.76 15.35
N TYR A 7 -17.88 2.52 14.88
CA TYR A 7 -16.82 2.11 13.95
C TYR A 7 -17.03 2.88 12.64
N THR A 8 -16.33 4.01 12.48
CA THR A 8 -16.32 4.76 11.23
C THR A 8 -15.61 3.92 10.17
N ALA A 9 -16.15 3.88 8.94
CA ALA A 9 -15.64 3.06 7.84
C ALA A 9 -14.16 3.33 7.44
N SER A 10 -13.51 4.32 8.05
CA SER A 10 -12.09 4.62 7.97
C SER A 10 -11.18 3.67 8.75
N ASP A 11 -11.75 2.80 9.62
CA ASP A 11 -10.98 1.89 10.48
C ASP A 11 -10.95 0.44 9.96
N GLN A 12 -11.34 0.21 8.69
CA GLN A 12 -11.08 -1.08 8.05
C GLN A 12 -9.58 -1.21 7.78
N PRO A 13 -8.91 -2.24 8.32
CA PRO A 13 -7.52 -2.52 7.98
C PRO A 13 -7.38 -2.58 6.47
N ALA A 14 -6.33 -1.95 5.93
CA ALA A 14 -6.02 -2.09 4.52
C ALA A 14 -6.02 -3.58 4.15
N PRO A 15 -6.60 -3.98 3.00
CA PRO A 15 -6.68 -5.38 2.63
C PRO A 15 -5.27 -5.99 2.66
N GLN A 16 -5.07 -6.99 3.54
CA GLN A 16 -3.78 -7.67 3.63
C GLN A 16 -3.55 -8.45 2.34
N ILE A 17 -2.62 -7.96 1.53
CA ILE A 17 -2.16 -8.66 0.33
C ILE A 17 -1.14 -9.71 0.80
N PRO A 18 -1.35 -11.02 0.58
CA PRO A 18 -0.33 -12.01 0.88
C PRO A 18 0.97 -11.73 0.10
N HIS A 19 2.13 -11.97 0.72
CA HIS A 19 3.44 -11.74 0.08
C HIS A 19 3.83 -12.89 -0.86
N THR A 20 2.98 -13.17 -1.85
CA THR A 20 3.22 -14.21 -2.87
C THR A 20 3.14 -13.60 -4.27
N ILE A 21 3.80 -14.23 -5.25
CA ILE A 21 3.81 -13.75 -6.64
C ILE A 21 2.37 -13.59 -7.17
N ASN A 22 1.53 -14.62 -7.02
CA ASN A 22 0.15 -14.57 -7.53
C ASN A 22 -0.73 -13.56 -6.80
N ALA A 23 -0.58 -13.40 -5.48
CA ALA A 23 -1.36 -12.43 -4.73
C ALA A 23 -1.02 -10.99 -5.15
N ILE A 24 0.27 -10.66 -5.25
CA ILE A 24 0.72 -9.35 -5.72
C ILE A 24 0.29 -9.12 -7.16
N GLY A 25 0.52 -10.09 -8.05
CA GLY A 25 0.12 -9.97 -9.45
C GLY A 25 -1.38 -9.86 -9.66
N GLY A 26 -2.19 -10.46 -8.77
CA GLY A 26 -3.65 -10.43 -8.83
C GLY A 26 -4.26 -9.06 -8.51
N VAL A 27 -3.60 -8.27 -7.65
CA VAL A 27 -4.06 -6.93 -7.28
C VAL A 27 -3.54 -5.84 -8.22
N LEU A 28 -2.44 -6.09 -8.93
CA LEU A 28 -1.92 -5.18 -9.95
C LEU A 28 -2.78 -5.25 -11.22
N VAL A 29 -3.02 -4.10 -11.84
CA VAL A 29 -3.78 -3.98 -13.09
C VAL A 29 -2.91 -3.51 -14.25
N GLY A 30 -3.28 -3.89 -15.47
CA GLY A 30 -2.68 -3.39 -16.71
C GLY A 30 -1.16 -3.54 -16.78
N GLU A 31 -0.48 -2.44 -17.11
CA GLU A 31 0.97 -2.39 -17.31
C GLU A 31 1.75 -2.76 -16.04
N ASN A 32 1.29 -2.35 -14.87
CA ASN A 32 1.95 -2.67 -13.60
C ASN A 32 2.03 -4.18 -13.36
N ARG A 33 0.97 -4.93 -13.71
CA ARG A 33 0.96 -6.38 -13.59
C ARG A 33 1.98 -7.03 -14.52
N ALA A 34 1.99 -6.61 -15.79
CA ALA A 34 2.93 -7.13 -16.78
C ALA A 34 4.38 -6.85 -16.37
N ARG A 35 4.65 -5.63 -15.90
CA ARG A 35 5.97 -5.23 -15.42
C ARG A 35 6.42 -6.01 -14.19
N PHE A 36 5.54 -6.22 -13.22
CA PHE A 36 5.85 -7.03 -12.04
C PHE A 36 6.28 -8.44 -12.42
N TYR A 37 5.51 -9.14 -13.25
CA TYR A 37 5.89 -10.48 -13.71
C TYR A 37 7.19 -10.46 -14.51
N GLY A 38 7.40 -9.46 -15.36
CA GLY A 38 8.65 -9.29 -16.10
C GLY A 38 9.87 -9.11 -15.19
N GLU A 39 9.77 -8.26 -14.17
CA GLU A 39 10.85 -8.03 -13.20
C GLU A 39 11.14 -9.28 -12.35
N VAL A 40 10.11 -10.03 -11.93
CA VAL A 40 10.30 -11.28 -11.18
C VAL A 40 10.98 -12.35 -12.03
N LEU A 41 10.59 -12.48 -13.30
CA LEU A 41 11.17 -13.48 -14.21
C LEU A 41 12.59 -13.13 -14.67
N ALA A 42 12.95 -11.84 -14.64
CA ALA A 42 14.27 -11.36 -15.03
C ALA A 42 15.27 -11.27 -13.86
N ALA A 43 14.79 -11.34 -12.61
CA ALA A 43 15.63 -11.23 -11.43
C ALA A 43 16.47 -12.50 -11.20
N ASP A 44 17.70 -12.31 -10.75
CA ASP A 44 18.47 -13.40 -10.14
C ASP A 44 17.77 -13.90 -8.88
N GLU A 45 17.99 -15.17 -8.52
CA GLU A 45 17.34 -15.82 -7.38
C GLU A 45 17.49 -15.01 -6.08
N SER A 46 18.67 -14.42 -5.86
CA SER A 46 18.95 -13.58 -4.69
C SER A 46 18.12 -12.30 -4.62
N ASP A 47 17.63 -11.81 -5.76
CA ASP A 47 16.95 -10.52 -5.89
C ASP A 47 15.42 -10.65 -5.93
N VAL A 48 14.89 -11.85 -6.18
CA VAL A 48 13.44 -12.12 -6.28
C VAL A 48 12.70 -11.59 -5.04
N ALA A 49 13.23 -11.84 -3.85
CA ALA A 49 12.61 -11.37 -2.60
C ALA A 49 12.53 -9.84 -2.51
N ALA A 50 13.55 -9.14 -2.99
CA ALA A 50 13.59 -7.68 -3.01
C ALA A 50 12.58 -7.11 -4.04
N VAL A 51 12.50 -7.70 -5.23
CA VAL A 51 11.51 -7.36 -6.25
C VAL A 51 10.10 -7.57 -5.70
N MET A 52 9.82 -8.74 -5.12
CA MET A 52 8.52 -9.03 -4.52
C MET A 52 8.17 -8.03 -3.42
N ARG A 53 9.10 -7.71 -2.52
CA ARG A 53 8.86 -6.75 -1.43
C ARG A 53 8.52 -5.35 -1.96
N ARG A 54 9.26 -4.86 -2.96
CA ARG A 54 9.00 -3.55 -3.58
C ARG A 54 7.61 -3.48 -4.18
N TRP A 55 7.22 -4.49 -4.94
CA TRP A 55 5.90 -4.55 -5.58
C TRP A 55 4.76 -4.75 -4.58
N TRP A 56 5.00 -5.53 -3.52
CA TRP A 56 4.05 -5.68 -2.41
C TRP A 56 3.78 -4.36 -1.69
N MET A 57 4.83 -3.59 -1.36
CA MET A 57 4.66 -2.27 -0.73
C MET A 57 3.87 -1.32 -1.64
N ARG A 58 4.19 -1.31 -2.94
CA ARG A 58 3.45 -0.51 -3.91
C ARG A 58 1.97 -0.90 -3.96
N ALA A 59 1.67 -2.19 -4.08
CA ALA A 59 0.30 -2.68 -4.15
C ALA A 59 -0.48 -2.35 -2.88
N THR A 60 0.15 -2.46 -1.71
CA THR A 60 -0.44 -2.10 -0.42
C THR A 60 -0.76 -0.61 -0.33
N LEU A 61 0.16 0.26 -0.76
CA LEU A 61 -0.06 1.71 -0.81
C LEU A 61 -1.09 2.12 -1.87
N ASP A 62 -1.18 1.39 -2.99
CA ASP A 62 -2.21 1.59 -4.01
C ASP A 62 -3.60 1.20 -3.51
N ALA A 63 -3.70 0.17 -2.66
CA ALA A 63 -4.96 -0.30 -2.07
C ALA A 63 -5.41 0.48 -0.81
N ALA A 64 -4.55 1.33 -0.25
CA ALA A 64 -4.87 2.07 0.98
C ALA A 64 -6.04 3.06 0.77
N PRO A 65 -6.95 3.20 1.75
CA PRO A 65 -7.99 4.23 1.71
C PRO A 65 -7.41 5.63 1.47
N GLY A 66 -8.00 6.38 0.54
CA GLY A 66 -7.53 7.74 0.21
C GLY A 66 -6.22 7.82 -0.60
N ALA A 67 -5.65 6.70 -1.06
CA ALA A 67 -4.37 6.69 -1.78
C ALA A 67 -4.37 7.58 -3.04
N THR A 68 -5.45 7.59 -3.82
CA THR A 68 -5.59 8.46 -4.99
C THR A 68 -5.55 9.94 -4.63
N GLU A 69 -6.31 10.32 -3.60
CA GLU A 69 -6.34 11.70 -3.12
C GLU A 69 -4.99 12.13 -2.53
N SER A 70 -4.37 11.26 -1.73
CA SER A 70 -3.03 11.48 -1.18
C SER A 70 -2.01 11.73 -2.28
N ARG A 71 -1.98 10.92 -3.35
CA ARG A 71 -1.08 11.13 -4.50
C ARG A 71 -1.37 12.44 -5.24
N ALA A 72 -2.64 12.77 -5.45
CA ALA A 72 -3.01 14.02 -6.11
C ALA A 72 -2.59 15.24 -5.29
N ASN A 73 -2.74 15.19 -3.96
CA ASN A 73 -2.30 16.21 -3.02
C ASN A 73 -0.78 16.35 -3.02
N ALA A 74 -0.04 15.24 -2.98
CA ALA A 74 1.42 15.22 -3.09
C ALA A 74 1.91 15.84 -4.40
N HIS A 75 1.35 15.43 -5.53
CA HIS A 75 1.70 15.98 -6.85
C HIS A 75 1.40 17.48 -6.96
N ALA A 76 0.33 17.95 -6.31
CA ALA A 76 -0.06 19.35 -6.32
C ALA A 76 0.60 20.18 -5.19
N GLY A 77 1.47 19.59 -4.37
CA GLY A 77 2.18 20.29 -3.30
C GLY A 77 1.27 20.84 -2.19
N ARG A 78 0.16 20.15 -1.89
CA ARG A 78 -0.87 20.63 -0.96
C ARG A 78 -1.34 19.51 -0.04
N ASN A 79 -1.92 19.86 1.11
CA ASN A 79 -2.32 18.91 2.17
C ASN A 79 -1.20 17.92 2.53
N LEU A 80 0.04 18.43 2.52
CA LEU A 80 1.22 17.67 2.93
C LEU A 80 1.29 17.61 4.45
N VAL A 81 1.85 16.55 4.98
CA VAL A 81 2.21 16.40 6.39
C VAL A 81 3.71 16.18 6.49
N SER A 82 4.32 16.59 7.60
CA SER A 82 5.72 16.23 7.85
C SER A 82 5.83 14.72 8.08
N LEU A 83 7.04 14.17 7.89
CA LEU A 83 7.29 12.76 8.17
C LEU A 83 7.09 12.45 9.66
N ASP A 84 7.50 13.37 10.54
CA ASP A 84 7.34 13.23 11.99
C ASP A 84 5.85 13.16 12.38
N ASP A 85 5.04 14.08 11.87
CA ASP A 85 3.58 14.08 12.10
C ASP A 85 2.92 12.80 11.57
N LEU A 86 3.42 12.25 10.46
CA LEU A 86 2.89 11.02 9.89
C LEU A 86 3.23 9.81 10.77
N MET A 87 4.46 9.72 11.28
CA MET A 87 4.88 8.64 12.17
C MET A 87 4.06 8.66 13.47
N GLU A 88 3.85 9.83 14.08
CA GLU A 88 3.02 9.96 15.28
C GLU A 88 1.57 9.47 15.06
N ARG A 89 1.00 9.71 13.88
CA ARG A 89 -0.35 9.23 13.52
C ARG A 89 -0.42 7.73 13.32
N VAL A 90 0.64 7.11 12.83
CA VAL A 90 0.67 5.65 12.62
C VAL A 90 0.86 4.93 13.96
N ASP A 91 1.67 5.48 14.87
CA ASP A 91 1.90 4.90 16.19
C ASP A 91 0.67 5.00 17.12
N THR A 92 -0.20 5.98 16.90
CA THR A 92 -1.43 6.16 17.69
C THR A 92 -2.60 5.29 17.24
N VAL A 93 -2.47 4.57 16.12
CA VAL A 93 -3.51 3.68 15.55
C VAL A 93 -3.25 2.19 15.88
N GLN A 94 -2.20 1.89 16.68
CA GLN A 94 -1.89 0.52 17.12
C GLN A 94 -2.45 0.16 18.50
#